data_AF-A0AAF0XU02-F1
#
_entry.id   AF-A0AAF0XU02-F1
#
_cell.length_a   1.000
_cell.length_b   1.000
_cell.length_c   1.000
_cell.angle_alpha   90.00
_cell.angle_beta   90.00
_cell.angle_gamma   90.00
#
_symmetry.space_group_name_H-M   'P 1'
#
loop_
_entity.id
_entity.type
_entity.pdbx_description
1 polymer ?
#
loop_
_entity_poly.entity_id
_entity_poly.type
_entity_poly.pdbx_seq_one_letter_code
_entity_poly.pdbx_strand_id
1 'polypeptide(L)'
;MQHLNFPRCTSCHGSASRHSPANNLSTVTFTVRHRGDFRRLCTSCVLKYHPSHFCPICFTVYDADSPAPTIDRRVVCISCPSILHPDCIVPAINCKSAPYQCPPCRNPSFRFFTAEREGVDEELARQFLAAAKIAVMSVKKAAKEARAVAERRAIEAIRARRIAKEAVAHHWLDNDDDDRNELS
;
A
#
# COMPACT_ATOMS: atom_id res chain seq x y z
N MET A 1 5.67 22.54 -6.26
CA MET A 1 5.35 21.15 -5.83
C MET A 1 5.93 20.97 -4.44
N GLN A 2 5.11 20.92 -3.39
CA GLN A 2 5.61 20.73 -2.03
C GLN A 2 6.27 19.34 -1.93
N HIS A 3 7.52 19.29 -1.51
CA HIS A 3 8.22 18.05 -1.21
C HIS A 3 7.51 17.37 -0.04
N LEU A 4 6.62 16.41 -0.32
CA LEU A 4 5.95 15.62 0.71
C LEU A 4 7.02 14.79 1.43
N ASN A 5 7.43 15.25 2.61
CA ASN A 5 8.44 14.58 3.42
C ASN A 5 7.80 13.41 4.16
N PHE A 6 7.58 12.30 3.44
CA PHE A 6 7.01 11.11 4.06
C PHE A 6 7.98 10.51 5.08
N PRO A 7 7.50 10.15 6.28
CA PRO A 7 8.33 9.55 7.31
C PRO A 7 8.95 8.24 6.81
N ARG A 8 10.25 8.07 7.07
CA ARG A 8 11.02 6.87 6.75
C ARG A 8 10.70 5.73 7.74
N CYS A 9 11.05 4.50 7.38
CA CYS A 9 10.86 3.34 8.26
C CYS A 9 11.63 3.47 9.58
N THR A 10 10.92 3.54 10.71
CA THR A 10 11.55 3.59 12.04
C THR A 10 12.18 2.26 12.45
N SER A 11 11.69 1.14 11.89
CA SER A 11 12.15 -0.23 12.17
C SER A 11 13.57 -0.55 11.67
N CYS A 12 14.12 0.26 10.75
CA CYS A 12 15.51 0.11 10.28
C CYS A 12 16.47 1.19 10.83
N HIS A 13 15.95 2.24 11.48
CA HIS A 13 16.75 3.36 11.99
C HIS A 13 17.09 3.26 13.49
N GLY A 14 16.41 2.39 14.25
CA GLY A 14 16.60 2.24 15.72
C GLY A 14 17.62 1.18 16.16
N SER A 15 18.10 0.34 15.24
CA SER A 15 19.18 -0.60 15.51
C SER A 15 20.34 -0.26 14.59
N ALA A 16 21.56 -0.41 15.07
CA ALA A 16 22.81 -0.21 14.34
C ALA A 16 23.01 -1.21 13.18
N SER A 17 21.97 -1.46 12.38
CA SER A 17 22.07 -2.04 11.04
C SER A 17 22.72 -0.98 10.16
N ARG A 18 24.05 -0.96 10.20
CA ARG A 18 24.91 -0.36 9.19
C ARG A 18 24.37 -0.77 7.82
N HIS A 19 23.56 0.08 7.20
CA HIS A 19 23.53 0.13 5.75
C HIS A 19 24.96 0.56 5.38
N SER A 20 25.79 -0.42 5.01
CA SER A 20 27.14 -0.13 4.56
C SER A 20 27.01 0.82 3.36
N PRO A 21 27.66 2.00 3.37
CA PRO A 21 27.56 2.97 2.29
C PRO A 21 28.07 2.44 0.94
N ALA A 22 28.63 1.23 0.91
CA ALA A 22 29.10 0.55 -0.29
C ALA A 22 27.98 -0.05 -1.17
N ASN A 23 26.79 -0.34 -0.63
CA ASN A 23 25.73 -1.07 -1.37
C ASN A 23 24.52 -0.19 -1.67
N ASN A 24 24.54 0.43 -2.86
CA ASN A 24 23.51 1.37 -3.36
C ASN A 24 22.07 0.83 -3.36
N LEU A 25 21.88 -0.50 -3.46
CA LEU A 25 20.55 -1.13 -3.49
C LEU A 25 19.86 -1.13 -2.11
N SER A 26 20.65 -1.06 -1.03
CA SER A 26 20.13 -0.99 0.35
C SER A 26 19.55 0.40 0.72
N THR A 27 19.77 1.40 -0.14
CA THR A 27 19.31 2.79 0.03
C THR A 27 18.00 3.08 -0.69
N VAL A 28 17.54 2.19 -1.58
CA VAL A 28 16.31 2.39 -2.35
C VAL A 28 15.08 2.25 -1.43
N THR A 29 14.27 3.29 -1.38
CA THR A 29 13.01 3.31 -0.62
C THR A 29 11.82 3.49 -1.54
N PHE A 30 10.73 2.81 -1.21
CA PHE A 30 9.46 2.87 -1.92
C PHE A 30 8.43 3.66 -1.12
N THR A 31 7.62 4.46 -1.81
CA THR A 31 6.45 5.11 -1.21
C THR A 31 5.28 4.14 -1.19
N VAL A 32 4.76 3.87 0.00
CA VAL A 32 3.65 2.91 0.20
C VAL A 32 2.65 3.52 1.16
N ARG A 33 1.35 3.33 0.88
CA ARG A 33 0.29 3.66 1.84
C ARG A 33 0.21 2.55 2.89
N HIS A 34 0.49 2.91 4.14
CA HIS A 34 0.53 2.00 5.28
C HIS A 34 -0.14 2.65 6.50
N ARG A 35 -1.18 1.99 7.02
CA ARG A 35 -2.02 2.46 8.14
C ARG A 35 -2.64 3.86 7.91
N GLY A 36 -3.16 4.09 6.71
CA GLY A 36 -3.84 5.35 6.35
C GLY A 36 -2.94 6.37 5.66
N ASP A 37 -1.65 6.43 6.04
CA ASP A 37 -0.69 7.43 5.55
C ASP A 37 0.31 6.86 4.53
N PHE A 38 0.95 7.75 3.77
CA PHE A 38 2.09 7.39 2.93
C PHE A 38 3.39 7.41 3.73
N ARG A 39 4.19 6.35 3.58
CA ARG A 39 5.51 6.18 4.21
C ARG A 39 6.54 5.77 3.19
N ARG A 40 7.81 6.09 3.46
CA ARG A 40 8.96 5.59 2.69
C ARG A 40 9.53 4.36 3.38
N LEU A 41 9.44 3.21 2.72
CA LEU A 41 9.86 1.91 3.24
C LEU A 41 10.98 1.33 2.36
N CYS A 42 12.02 0.75 2.97
CA CYS A 42 13.00 -0.05 2.21
C CYS A 42 12.37 -1.36 1.71
N THR A 43 13.03 -2.07 0.79
CA THR A 43 12.61 -3.37 0.24
C THR A 43 12.15 -4.34 1.34
N SER A 44 12.99 -4.53 2.38
CA SER A 44 12.67 -5.42 3.51
C SER A 44 11.41 -4.99 4.26
N CYS A 45 11.21 -3.70 4.48
CA CYS A 45 10.02 -3.19 5.16
C CYS A 45 8.76 -3.37 4.31
N VAL A 46 8.83 -3.14 2.99
CA VAL A 46 7.69 -3.38 2.09
C VAL A 46 7.26 -4.84 2.17
N LEU A 47 8.19 -5.78 2.03
CA LEU A 47 7.90 -7.21 2.11
C LEU A 47 7.38 -7.63 3.49
N LYS A 48 7.94 -7.06 4.58
CA LYS A 48 7.52 -7.36 5.95
C LYS A 48 6.12 -6.84 6.28
N TYR A 49 5.74 -5.64 5.84
CA TYR A 49 4.44 -5.03 6.16
C TYR A 49 3.32 -5.42 5.21
N HIS A 50 3.65 -6.07 4.08
CA HIS A 50 2.68 -6.52 3.08
C HIS A 50 2.77 -8.03 2.78
N PRO A 51 2.75 -8.91 3.81
CA PRO A 51 2.99 -10.35 3.62
C PRO A 51 1.89 -11.05 2.81
N SER A 52 0.70 -10.46 2.71
CA SER A 52 -0.43 -11.02 1.94
C SER A 52 -0.41 -10.65 0.45
N HIS A 53 0.57 -9.89 -0.02
CA HIS A 53 0.61 -9.37 -1.39
C HIS A 53 1.58 -10.14 -2.29
N PHE A 54 2.30 -11.13 -1.77
CA PHE A 54 3.25 -11.92 -2.56
C PHE A 54 3.49 -13.29 -1.92
N CYS A 55 4.04 -14.21 -2.70
CA CYS A 55 4.53 -15.50 -2.22
C CYS A 55 5.93 -15.34 -1.58
N PRO A 56 6.16 -15.73 -0.31
CA PRO A 56 7.46 -15.55 0.35
C PRO A 56 8.57 -16.49 -0.13
N ILE A 57 8.27 -17.41 -1.05
CA ILE A 57 9.24 -18.36 -1.61
C ILE A 57 9.69 -17.93 -3.01
N CYS A 58 8.76 -17.61 -3.91
CA CYS A 58 9.10 -17.21 -5.28
C CYS A 58 9.06 -15.68 -5.51
N PHE A 59 8.59 -14.91 -4.53
CA PHE A 59 8.43 -13.45 -4.60
C PHE A 59 7.50 -12.94 -5.71
N THR A 60 6.69 -13.81 -6.33
CA THR A 60 5.61 -13.37 -7.23
C THR A 60 4.57 -12.58 -6.45
N VAL A 61 4.27 -11.39 -6.93
CA VAL A 61 3.26 -10.49 -6.36
C VAL A 61 1.89 -10.86 -6.89
N TYR A 62 0.91 -10.84 -5.98
CA TYR A 62 -0.49 -11.08 -6.31
C TYR A 62 -1.12 -9.80 -6.87
N ASP A 63 -1.27 -9.73 -8.19
CA ASP A 63 -1.88 -8.62 -8.91
C ASP A 63 -2.98 -9.13 -9.86
N ALA A 64 -3.44 -8.30 -10.79
CA ALA A 64 -4.51 -8.68 -11.72
C ALA A 64 -4.05 -9.75 -12.73
N ASP A 65 -2.77 -9.74 -13.10
CA ASP A 65 -2.20 -10.65 -14.08
C ASP A 65 -1.73 -11.96 -13.43
N SER A 66 -1.43 -11.91 -12.13
CA SER A 66 -1.04 -13.05 -11.31
C SER A 66 -1.89 -13.08 -10.03
N PRO A 67 -3.13 -13.59 -10.07
CA PRO A 67 -4.02 -13.57 -8.93
C PRO A 67 -3.50 -14.44 -7.79
N ALA A 68 -3.87 -14.08 -6.55
CA ALA A 68 -3.60 -14.92 -5.40
C ALA A 68 -4.28 -16.30 -5.54
N PRO A 69 -3.71 -17.37 -4.97
CA PRO A 69 -4.35 -18.67 -4.95
C PRO A 69 -5.75 -18.59 -4.33
N THR A 70 -6.66 -19.43 -4.85
CA THR A 70 -8.03 -19.54 -4.36
C THR A 70 -8.05 -20.03 -2.90
N ILE A 71 -9.14 -19.74 -2.18
CA ILE A 71 -9.25 -19.99 -0.74
C ILE A 71 -9.03 -21.47 -0.38
N ASP A 72 -9.49 -22.38 -1.23
CA ASP A 72 -9.40 -23.84 -1.10
C ASP A 72 -7.98 -24.39 -1.33
N ARG A 73 -7.14 -23.64 -2.06
CA ARG A 73 -5.79 -24.07 -2.44
C ARG A 73 -4.68 -23.27 -1.77
N ARG A 74 -4.96 -22.08 -1.25
CA ARG A 74 -3.94 -21.24 -0.64
C ARG A 74 -3.39 -21.88 0.63
N VAL A 75 -2.07 -21.79 0.80
CA VAL A 75 -1.43 -22.09 2.08
C VAL A 75 -1.17 -20.78 2.80
N VAL A 76 -1.68 -20.65 4.02
CA VAL A 76 -1.56 -19.42 4.84
C VAL A 76 -0.73 -19.71 6.07
N CYS A 77 0.13 -18.76 6.44
CA CYS A 77 0.89 -18.87 7.68
C CYS A 77 -0.06 -18.85 8.90
N ILE A 78 0.23 -19.69 9.90
CA ILE A 78 -0.54 -19.73 11.14
C ILE A 78 -0.46 -18.44 11.98
N SER A 79 0.59 -17.63 11.82
CA SER A 79 0.86 -16.47 12.68
C SER A 79 0.66 -15.11 11.98
N CYS A 80 0.50 -15.07 10.66
CA CYS A 80 0.36 -13.82 9.91
C CYS A 80 -0.35 -14.07 8.57
N PRO A 81 -0.83 -13.02 7.88
CA PRO A 81 -1.59 -13.20 6.63
C PRO A 81 -0.68 -13.49 5.42
N SER A 82 0.48 -14.13 5.61
CA SER A 82 1.36 -14.54 4.52
C SER A 82 0.74 -15.69 3.73
N ILE A 83 0.73 -15.57 2.41
CA ILE A 83 0.13 -16.55 1.50
C ILE A 83 1.24 -17.20 0.66
N LEU A 84 1.14 -18.51 0.46
CA LEU A 84 2.08 -19.33 -0.30
C LEU A 84 1.33 -20.02 -1.45
N HIS A 85 1.98 -20.13 -2.62
CA HIS A 85 1.46 -20.96 -3.71
C HIS A 85 1.49 -22.45 -3.32
N PRO A 86 0.49 -23.25 -3.75
CA PRO A 86 0.52 -24.70 -3.56
C PRO A 86 1.83 -25.33 -4.07
N ASP A 87 2.30 -24.88 -5.24
CA ASP A 87 3.50 -25.41 -5.88
C ASP A 87 4.80 -24.93 -5.21
N CYS A 88 4.73 -23.86 -4.41
CA CYS A 88 5.86 -23.39 -3.62
C CYS A 88 5.96 -24.08 -2.25
N ILE A 89 5.08 -25.04 -1.96
CA ILE A 89 5.23 -25.94 -0.81
C ILE A 89 6.38 -26.91 -1.12
N VAL A 90 7.60 -26.54 -0.73
CA VAL A 90 8.73 -27.47 -0.81
C VAL A 90 8.62 -28.54 0.30
N PRO A 91 9.09 -29.78 0.07
CA PRO A 91 9.02 -30.87 1.06
C PRO A 91 9.64 -30.51 2.42
N ALA A 92 10.66 -29.65 2.45
CA ALA A 92 11.29 -29.17 3.68
C ALA A 92 10.39 -28.27 4.56
N ILE A 93 9.33 -27.71 3.99
CA ILE A 93 8.30 -26.93 4.69
C ILE A 93 7.14 -27.84 5.12
N ASN A 94 6.96 -28.98 4.45
CA ASN A 94 5.88 -29.92 4.68
C ASN A 94 6.33 -31.09 5.58
N CYS A 95 6.63 -30.81 6.85
CA CYS A 95 6.44 -31.84 7.87
C CYS A 95 4.93 -32.10 7.93
N LYS A 96 4.47 -33.27 7.45
CA LYS A 96 3.05 -33.68 7.30
C LYS A 96 2.16 -33.50 8.54
N SER A 97 2.73 -33.11 9.67
CA SER A 97 2.09 -32.92 10.98
C SER A 97 2.13 -31.49 11.51
N ALA A 98 2.83 -30.54 10.87
CA ALA A 98 3.00 -29.19 11.38
C ALA A 98 2.30 -28.12 10.49
N PRO A 99 1.59 -27.15 11.09
CA PRO A 99 1.00 -26.05 10.33
C PRO A 99 2.10 -25.18 9.71
N TYR A 100 1.83 -24.64 8.52
CA TYR A 100 2.78 -23.78 7.82
C TYR A 100 3.09 -22.51 8.60
N GLN A 101 4.38 -22.22 8.73
CA GLN A 101 4.88 -20.96 9.26
C GLN A 101 5.83 -20.32 8.24
N CYS A 102 5.57 -19.07 7.86
CA CYS A 102 6.41 -18.37 6.89
C CYS A 102 7.78 -18.05 7.49
N PRO A 103 8.83 -17.84 6.66
CA PRO A 103 10.19 -17.57 7.15
C PRO A 103 10.28 -16.41 8.16
N PRO A 104 9.57 -15.27 7.97
CA PRO A 104 9.55 -14.19 8.97
C PRO A 104 8.95 -14.54 10.32
N CYS A 105 7.96 -15.45 10.36
CA CYS A 105 7.33 -15.86 11.62
C CYS A 105 8.12 -16.97 12.31
N ARG A 106 8.76 -17.85 11.54
CA ARG A 106 9.60 -18.94 12.07
C ARG A 106 10.88 -18.43 12.70
N ASN A 107 11.45 -17.35 12.16
CA ASN A 107 12.68 -16.74 12.68
C ASN A 107 12.47 -15.23 12.91
N PRO A 108 12.40 -14.75 14.17
CA PRO A 108 12.26 -13.33 14.48
C PRO A 108 13.39 -12.44 13.94
N SER A 109 14.57 -13.02 13.71
CA SER A 109 15.75 -12.35 13.15
C SER A 109 15.80 -12.39 11.62
N PHE A 110 14.76 -12.94 10.96
CA PHE A 110 14.70 -13.05 9.51
C PHE A 110 14.70 -11.67 8.83
N ARG A 111 15.46 -11.58 7.75
CA ARG A 111 15.55 -10.39 6.89
C ARG A 111 15.37 -10.83 5.45
N PHE A 112 14.47 -10.17 4.72
CA PHE A 112 14.26 -10.47 3.30
C PHE A 112 15.47 -10.08 2.47
N PHE A 113 15.96 -8.84 2.66
CA PHE A 113 16.97 -8.25 1.78
C PHE A 113 18.30 -8.08 2.49
N THR A 114 19.24 -9.00 2.26
CA THR A 114 20.62 -8.96 2.76
C THR A 114 21.59 -8.86 1.58
N ALA A 115 21.91 -7.64 1.16
CA ALA A 115 22.97 -7.39 0.19
C ALA A 115 24.33 -7.50 0.90
N GLU A 116 24.74 -8.70 1.26
CA GLU A 116 26.04 -8.99 1.87
C GLU A 116 27.12 -9.36 0.83
N ARG A 117 26.70 -9.68 -0.40
CA ARG A 117 27.59 -10.03 -1.52
C ARG A 117 27.67 -8.87 -2.51
N GLU A 118 28.85 -8.65 -3.08
CA GLU A 118 29.04 -7.73 -4.21
C GLU A 118 28.35 -8.29 -5.45
N GLY A 119 27.06 -8.00 -5.61
CA GLY A 119 26.27 -8.42 -6.77
C GLY A 119 24.78 -8.50 -6.47
N VAL A 120 23.97 -8.27 -7.49
CA VAL A 120 22.54 -8.56 -7.45
C VAL A 120 22.37 -10.00 -7.91
N ASP A 121 22.08 -10.90 -6.97
CA ASP A 121 21.64 -12.25 -7.33
C ASP A 121 20.18 -12.25 -7.78
N GLU A 122 19.75 -13.34 -8.42
CA GLU A 122 18.40 -13.46 -8.97
C GLU A 122 17.33 -13.35 -7.86
N GLU A 123 17.63 -13.81 -6.65
CA GLU A 123 16.70 -13.75 -5.52
C GLU A 123 16.49 -12.31 -5.04
N LEU A 124 17.57 -11.55 -4.84
CA LEU A 124 17.54 -10.13 -4.49
C LEU A 124 16.80 -9.31 -5.56
N ALA A 125 16.99 -9.64 -6.84
CA ALA A 125 16.25 -9.01 -7.94
C ALA A 125 14.74 -9.27 -7.84
N ARG A 126 14.32 -10.52 -7.57
CA ARG A 126 12.90 -10.87 -7.37
C ARG A 126 12.30 -10.18 -6.15
N GLN A 127 13.02 -10.14 -5.03
CA GLN A 127 12.59 -9.42 -3.83
C GLN A 127 12.41 -7.93 -4.07
N PHE A 128 13.36 -7.30 -4.77
CA PHE A 128 13.29 -5.90 -5.13
C PHE A 128 12.10 -5.61 -6.05
N LEU A 129 11.94 -6.42 -7.11
CA LEU A 129 10.83 -6.31 -8.04
C LEU A 129 9.48 -6.48 -7.33
N ALA A 130 9.39 -7.42 -6.39
CA ALA A 130 8.19 -7.64 -5.59
C ALA A 130 7.84 -6.39 -4.75
N ALA A 131 8.83 -5.83 -4.04
CA ALA A 131 8.62 -4.60 -3.28
C ALA A 131 8.19 -3.42 -4.19
N ALA A 132 8.80 -3.28 -5.35
CA ALA A 132 8.44 -2.24 -6.32
C ALA A 132 7.00 -2.40 -6.82
N LYS A 133 6.60 -3.61 -7.21
CA LYS A 133 5.22 -3.92 -7.62
C LYS A 133 4.21 -3.61 -6.51
N ILE A 134 4.48 -4.05 -5.27
CA ILE A 134 3.62 -3.77 -4.11
C ILE A 134 3.46 -2.27 -3.90
N ALA A 135 4.55 -1.51 -3.99
CA ALA A 135 4.52 -0.05 -3.86
C ALA A 135 3.66 0.61 -4.94
N VAL A 136 3.85 0.20 -6.20
CA VAL A 136 3.05 0.68 -7.34
C VAL A 136 1.58 0.37 -7.11
N MET A 137 1.22 -0.84 -6.70
CA MET A 137 -0.15 -1.23 -6.41
C MET A 137 -0.75 -0.38 -5.28
N SER A 138 0.00 -0.17 -4.20
CA SER A 138 -0.42 0.63 -3.06
C SER A 138 -0.74 2.08 -3.45
N VAL A 139 0.16 2.72 -4.21
CA VAL A 139 -0.03 4.09 -4.70
C VAL A 139 -1.16 4.16 -5.73
N LYS A 140 -1.25 3.23 -6.67
CA LYS A 140 -2.34 3.16 -7.65
C LYS A 140 -3.70 3.05 -6.96
N LYS A 141 -3.82 2.18 -5.95
CA LYS A 141 -5.05 2.03 -5.17
C LYS A 141 -5.42 3.34 -4.46
N ALA A 142 -4.45 3.96 -3.79
CA ALA A 142 -4.67 5.22 -3.10
C ALA A 142 -5.06 6.36 -4.05
N ALA A 143 -4.42 6.44 -5.23
CA ALA A 143 -4.76 7.42 -6.25
C ALA A 143 -6.18 7.22 -6.80
N LYS A 144 -6.60 5.97 -7.04
CA LYS A 144 -7.96 5.63 -7.48
C LYS A 144 -8.99 6.08 -6.44
N GLU A 145 -8.76 5.77 -5.17
CA GLU A 145 -9.64 6.18 -4.07
C GLU A 145 -9.72 7.71 -3.95
N ALA A 146 -8.59 8.41 -4.06
CA ALA A 146 -8.54 9.88 -4.00
C ALA A 146 -9.33 10.52 -5.15
N ARG A 147 -9.24 9.99 -6.37
CA ARG A 147 -10.04 10.45 -7.52
C ARG A 147 -11.54 10.29 -7.27
N ALA A 148 -11.97 9.12 -6.81
CA ALA A 148 -13.38 8.87 -6.50
C ALA A 148 -13.93 9.78 -5.39
N VAL A 149 -13.09 10.17 -4.41
CA VAL A 149 -13.48 11.16 -3.39
C VAL A 149 -13.56 12.57 -3.99
N ALA A 150 -12.59 12.97 -4.82
CA ALA A 150 -12.58 14.28 -5.47
C ALA A 150 -13.79 14.48 -6.38
N GLU A 151 -14.15 13.47 -7.18
CA GLU A 151 -15.32 13.49 -8.07
C GLU A 151 -16.62 13.67 -7.29
N ARG A 152 -16.81 12.90 -6.21
CA ARG A 152 -17.99 13.06 -5.33
C ARG A 152 -18.10 14.45 -4.73
N ARG A 153 -16.99 14.99 -4.22
CA ARG A 153 -16.95 16.35 -3.65
C ARG A 153 -17.23 17.44 -4.69
N ALA A 154 -16.78 17.25 -5.93
CA ALA A 154 -17.08 18.19 -7.01
C ALA A 154 -18.58 18.23 -7.32
N ILE A 155 -19.24 17.07 -7.39
CA ILE A 155 -20.69 16.96 -7.61
C ILE A 155 -21.47 17.61 -6.46
N GLU A 156 -21.10 17.31 -5.22
CA GLU A 156 -21.70 17.90 -4.02
C GLU A 156 -21.57 19.42 -4.01
N ALA A 157 -20.39 19.95 -4.35
CA ALA A 157 -20.14 21.38 -4.42
C ALA A 157 -20.97 22.08 -5.51
N ILE A 158 -21.13 21.45 -6.68
CA ILE A 158 -21.99 21.97 -7.75
C ILE A 158 -23.45 22.04 -7.28
N ARG A 159 -23.96 20.97 -6.66
CA ARG A 159 -25.33 20.94 -6.12
C ARG A 159 -25.54 22.01 -5.04
N ALA A 160 -24.60 22.13 -4.10
CA ALA A 160 -24.68 23.14 -3.04
C ALA A 160 -24.69 24.57 -3.61
N ARG A 161 -23.87 24.85 -4.63
CA ARG A 161 -23.88 26.16 -5.33
C ARG A 161 -25.20 26.43 -6.02
N ARG A 162 -25.81 25.42 -6.64
CA ARG A 162 -27.12 25.57 -7.29
C ARG A 162 -28.20 25.95 -6.28
N ILE A 163 -28.30 25.20 -5.18
CA ILE A 163 -29.26 25.46 -4.10
C ILE A 163 -29.04 26.84 -3.50
N ALA A 164 -27.79 27.23 -3.24
CA ALA A 164 -27.49 28.56 -2.70
C ALA A 164 -27.91 29.69 -3.66
N LYS A 165 -27.70 29.52 -4.97
CA LYS A 165 -28.16 30.49 -5.98
C LYS A 165 -29.68 30.57 -6.06
N GLU A 166 -30.37 29.43 -6.01
CA GLU A 166 -31.84 29.36 -5.98
C GLU A 166 -32.38 30.07 -4.72
N ALA A 167 -31.84 29.79 -3.54
CA ALA A 167 -32.24 30.43 -2.29
C ALA A 167 -32.01 31.94 -2.30
N VAL A 168 -30.86 32.39 -2.82
CA VAL A 168 -30.58 33.81 -2.99
C VAL A 168 -31.60 34.44 -3.93
N ALA A 169 -31.85 33.85 -5.10
CA ALA A 169 -32.84 34.36 -6.06
C ALA A 169 -34.24 34.47 -5.46
N HIS A 170 -34.70 33.48 -4.68
CA HIS A 170 -35.97 33.56 -3.96
C HIS A 170 -36.02 34.73 -2.99
N HIS A 171 -34.96 34.93 -2.20
CA HIS A 171 -34.90 36.08 -1.29
C HIS A 171 -34.98 37.43 -2.01
N TRP A 172 -34.35 37.58 -3.18
CA TRP A 172 -34.47 38.81 -3.97
C TRP A 172 -35.90 39.03 -4.48
N LEU A 173 -36.57 37.98 -4.95
CA LEU A 173 -37.94 38.07 -5.45
C LEU A 173 -38.94 38.45 -4.33
N ASP A 174 -38.79 37.87 -3.14
CA ASP A 174 -39.68 38.18 -2.01
C ASP A 174 -39.54 39.63 -1.55
N ASN A 175 -38.32 40.21 -1.59
CA ASN A 175 -38.11 41.62 -1.23
C ASN A 175 -38.64 42.59 -2.31
N ASP A 176 -38.54 42.23 -3.60
CA ASP A 176 -39.03 43.07 -4.71
C ASP A 176 -40.57 43.20 -4.74
N ASP A 177 -41.29 42.25 -4.13
CA ASP A 177 -42.76 42.27 -4.01
C ASP A 177 -43.21 43.10 -2.79
N ASP A 178 -42.48 43.08 -1.67
CA ASP A 178 -42.77 43.91 -0.48
C ASP A 178 -42.56 45.42 -0.78
N ASP A 179 -41.48 45.80 -1.47
CA ASP A 179 -41.22 47.19 -1.88
C ASP A 179 -42.30 47.76 -2.81
N ARG A 180 -43.01 46.89 -3.55
CA ARG A 180 -44.08 47.28 -4.48
C ARG A 180 -45.43 47.43 -3.79
N ASN A 181 -45.63 46.74 -2.66
CA ASN A 181 -46.87 46.75 -1.89
C ASN A 181 -46.92 47.89 -0.85
N GLU A 182 -45.78 48.47 -0.45
CA GLU A 182 -45.71 49.66 0.42
C GLU A 182 -45.96 51.01 -0.31
N LEU A 183 -46.08 51.00 -1.65
CA LEU A 183 -46.31 52.19 -2.48
C LEU A 183 -47.76 52.35 -2.99
N SER A 184 -48.69 51.51 -2.51
CA SER A 184 -50.13 51.53 -2.87
C SER A 184 -51.02 51.92 -1.69
#